data_AF-A0A558DMB0-F1
#
_entry.id   AF-A0A558DMB0-F1
#
_cell.length_a   1.000
_cell.length_b   1.000
_cell.length_c   1.000
_cell.angle_alpha   90.00
_cell.angle_beta   90.00
_cell.angle_gamma   90.00
#
_symmetry.space_group_name_H-M   'P 1'
#
loop_
_entity.id
_entity.type
_entity.pdbx_description
1 polymer ?
#
loop_
_entity_poly.entity_id
_entity_poly.type
_entity_poly.pdbx_seq_one_letter_code
_entity_poly.pdbx_strand_id
1 'polypeptide(L)'
;MTIIGDFDIHLTVYGHQSAVLAVFGTEHRLKVTHIVLDRGTHASQPMLTLAGSGTLDDQLALAASWSERLRAAGLGVQRVKVEAAPWNEGVPRTDAEAADEPPVYTGRSYWGGRDRPERYFEHHVKLLLPDDAVDRLVALTDLVVPHGARPSRVARRRRPDGREERFATQRCHGVGRETAMARLDALVADLRAAGHEIVEIEQEYVVHDTALHYDHGWLEPARARHDPLRPAAPAGADRYPATYLPLPTGEDVEQSQVFDPAMKHRSNAYRPGEPRFTDPAMGARWRQARAAARNHVLTLIADSPWAESLVLRGSVTMPAWIGDDAREPGDIDFVVLPPERSLRSPDAARMFDDVLATVLADPAAGLDADGARSEDIWTYERADGRRLVIPFAVDGVPPGAVQLDFVFGEPLPIPPAPLHLPAIDRVVLAATAELSLAWKLLWLDTDMYPQGKDLYDATLLAERTGVPSLSLVRDLLRPQLEDAADAFTAESVLAWDVDWSGFRDAHPHLPADDDHWTRRLALALDAAWR
;
A
#
# COMPACT_ATOMS: atom_id res chain seq x y z
N MET A 1 2.70 -19.22 -39.02
CA MET A 1 3.80 -19.87 -38.28
C MET A 1 3.15 -20.91 -37.37
N THR A 2 3.50 -22.18 -37.56
CA THR A 2 2.91 -23.28 -36.79
C THR A 2 3.95 -23.72 -35.76
N ILE A 3 3.58 -23.66 -34.48
CA ILE A 3 4.42 -24.19 -33.39
C ILE A 3 3.90 -25.57 -33.04
N ILE A 4 4.79 -26.55 -32.95
CA ILE A 4 4.45 -27.96 -32.73
C ILE A 4 5.36 -28.56 -31.67
N GLY A 5 4.77 -29.28 -30.72
CA GLY A 5 5.49 -29.99 -29.67
C GLY A 5 4.70 -30.02 -28.37
N ASP A 6 5.39 -29.85 -27.25
CA ASP A 6 4.83 -29.92 -25.90
C ASP A 6 4.47 -28.51 -25.38
N PHE A 7 3.36 -28.41 -24.65
CA PHE A 7 2.86 -27.15 -24.13
C PHE A 7 2.32 -27.30 -22.71
N ASP A 8 2.40 -26.22 -21.96
CA ASP A 8 1.63 -25.99 -20.74
C ASP A 8 0.64 -24.83 -20.95
N ILE A 9 -0.56 -24.98 -20.41
CA ILE A 9 -1.65 -23.99 -20.48
C ILE A 9 -2.03 -23.59 -19.06
N HIS A 10 -1.99 -22.29 -18.78
CA HIS A 10 -2.39 -21.72 -17.50
C HIS A 10 -3.65 -20.87 -17.63
N LEU A 11 -4.69 -21.24 -16.89
CA LEU A 11 -5.95 -20.51 -16.80
C LEU A 11 -6.02 -19.84 -15.43
N THR A 12 -5.77 -18.53 -15.40
CA THR A 12 -5.78 -17.72 -14.17
C THR A 12 -7.20 -17.26 -13.86
N VAL A 13 -7.63 -17.37 -12.60
CA VAL A 13 -8.94 -16.87 -12.11
C VAL A 13 -8.74 -15.73 -11.12
N TYR A 14 -9.82 -15.13 -10.62
CA TYR A 14 -9.70 -14.09 -9.59
C TYR A 14 -9.05 -14.64 -8.30
N GLY A 15 -8.21 -13.84 -7.64
CA GLY A 15 -7.51 -14.23 -6.42
C GLY A 15 -8.41 -14.78 -5.32
N HIS A 16 -9.58 -14.16 -5.10
CA HIS A 16 -10.57 -14.60 -4.09
C HIS A 16 -11.20 -15.97 -4.41
N GLN A 17 -11.02 -16.50 -5.63
CA GLN A 17 -11.52 -17.81 -6.06
C GLN A 17 -10.50 -18.95 -5.87
N SER A 18 -9.33 -18.69 -5.27
CA SER A 18 -8.24 -19.68 -5.11
C SER A 18 -8.71 -20.99 -4.43
N ALA A 19 -9.46 -20.90 -3.33
CA ALA A 19 -9.98 -22.08 -2.63
C ALA A 19 -10.97 -22.90 -3.49
N VAL A 20 -11.86 -22.23 -4.22
CA VAL A 20 -12.83 -22.89 -5.12
C VAL A 20 -12.11 -23.53 -6.30
N LEU A 21 -11.08 -22.88 -6.84
CA LEU A 21 -10.24 -23.43 -7.91
C LEU A 21 -9.51 -24.70 -7.45
N ALA A 22 -9.00 -24.73 -6.21
CA ALA A 22 -8.33 -25.91 -5.67
C ALA A 22 -9.26 -27.14 -5.59
N VAL A 23 -10.53 -26.94 -5.22
CA VAL A 23 -11.56 -27.99 -5.24
C VAL A 23 -11.80 -28.46 -6.68
N PHE A 24 -12.05 -27.53 -7.61
CA PHE A 24 -12.27 -27.84 -9.03
C PHE A 24 -11.08 -28.62 -9.63
N GLY A 25 -9.86 -28.19 -9.36
CA GLY A 25 -8.64 -28.86 -9.81
C GLY A 25 -8.54 -30.29 -9.29
N THR A 26 -8.89 -30.52 -8.01
CA THR A 26 -8.91 -31.87 -7.42
C THR A 26 -9.94 -32.77 -8.09
N GLU A 27 -11.17 -32.29 -8.28
CA GLU A 27 -12.25 -33.03 -8.93
C GLU A 27 -11.89 -33.45 -10.37
N HIS A 28 -11.19 -32.56 -11.09
CA HIS A 28 -10.77 -32.79 -12.47
C HIS A 28 -9.36 -33.38 -12.60
N ARG A 29 -8.67 -33.67 -11.48
CA ARG A 29 -7.29 -34.19 -11.43
C ARG A 29 -6.28 -33.33 -12.19
N LEU A 30 -6.44 -32.02 -12.08
CA LEU A 30 -5.59 -31.02 -12.70
C LEU A 30 -4.74 -30.31 -11.65
N LYS A 31 -3.52 -29.95 -12.05
CA LYS A 31 -2.60 -29.19 -11.21
C LYS A 31 -3.15 -27.78 -11.02
N VAL A 32 -3.22 -27.33 -9.77
CA VAL A 32 -3.48 -25.94 -9.41
C VAL A 32 -2.21 -25.36 -8.82
N THR A 33 -1.80 -24.22 -9.34
CA THR A 33 -0.66 -23.45 -8.83
C THR A 33 -1.18 -22.09 -8.41
N HIS A 34 -0.83 -21.63 -7.22
CA HIS A 34 -1.12 -20.27 -6.78
C HIS A 34 0.20 -19.52 -6.66
N ILE A 35 0.47 -18.66 -7.65
CA ILE A 35 1.62 -17.77 -7.60
C ILE A 35 1.18 -16.46 -6.98
N VAL A 36 1.99 -15.95 -6.07
CA VAL A 36 1.85 -14.59 -5.56
C VAL A 36 3.13 -13.84 -5.92
N LEU A 37 3.00 -12.84 -6.78
CA LEU A 37 4.09 -11.96 -7.17
C LEU A 37 4.49 -11.10 -5.96
N ASP A 38 5.78 -10.74 -5.89
CA ASP A 38 6.33 -9.85 -4.87
C ASP A 38 5.72 -8.44 -4.91
N ARG A 39 5.24 -7.99 -6.07
CA ARG A 39 4.45 -6.77 -6.24
C ARG A 39 3.59 -6.80 -7.51
N GLY A 40 2.85 -5.72 -7.76
CA GLY A 40 2.04 -5.51 -8.96
C GLY A 40 0.54 -5.54 -8.70
N THR A 41 -0.25 -4.96 -9.62
CA THR A 41 -1.69 -4.76 -9.42
C THR A 41 -2.50 -6.06 -9.39
N HIS A 42 -1.94 -7.13 -9.95
CA HIS A 42 -2.53 -8.48 -9.98
C HIS A 42 -1.57 -9.51 -9.40
N ALA A 43 -1.05 -9.26 -8.19
CA ALA A 43 -0.06 -10.10 -7.55
C ALA A 43 -0.55 -11.54 -7.29
N SER A 44 -1.81 -11.74 -6.89
CA SER A 44 -2.37 -13.06 -6.58
C SER A 44 -2.93 -13.74 -7.84
N GLN A 45 -2.27 -14.80 -8.31
CA GLN A 45 -2.58 -15.51 -9.54
C GLN A 45 -2.82 -17.01 -9.29
N PRO A 46 -4.03 -17.41 -8.86
CA PRO A 46 -4.44 -18.81 -8.82
C PRO A 46 -4.71 -19.32 -10.25
N MET A 47 -4.03 -20.40 -10.63
CA MET A 47 -3.98 -20.93 -11.99
C MET A 47 -4.26 -22.43 -12.04
N LEU A 48 -5.15 -22.82 -12.95
CA LEU A 48 -5.29 -24.21 -13.39
C LEU A 48 -4.26 -24.49 -14.48
N THR A 49 -3.48 -25.55 -14.36
CA THR A 49 -2.45 -25.94 -15.34
C THR A 49 -2.89 -27.19 -16.11
N LEU A 50 -2.78 -27.14 -17.44
CA LEU A 50 -3.03 -28.26 -18.35
C LEU A 50 -1.76 -28.53 -19.15
N ALA A 51 -1.30 -29.77 -19.16
CA ALA A 51 -0.27 -30.21 -20.10
C ALA A 51 -0.92 -30.66 -21.42
N GLY A 52 -0.29 -30.34 -22.55
CA GLY A 52 -0.77 -30.69 -23.87
C GLY A 52 0.37 -30.92 -24.86
N SER A 53 0.06 -31.60 -25.97
CA SER A 53 0.99 -31.78 -27.08
C SER A 53 0.24 -31.70 -28.41
N GLY A 54 0.94 -31.37 -29.49
CA GLY A 54 0.36 -31.22 -30.82
C GLY A 54 0.66 -29.85 -31.42
N THR A 55 -0.32 -29.23 -32.08
CA THR A 55 -0.15 -27.89 -32.66
C THR A 55 -0.61 -26.79 -31.69
N LEU A 56 -0.11 -25.58 -31.88
CA LEU A 56 -0.60 -24.40 -31.14
C LEU A 56 -2.12 -24.21 -31.29
N ASP A 57 -2.69 -24.44 -32.47
CA ASP A 57 -4.13 -24.30 -32.70
C ASP A 57 -4.94 -25.30 -31.85
N ASP A 58 -4.44 -26.53 -31.71
CA ASP A 58 -5.05 -27.54 -30.83
C ASP A 58 -5.03 -27.10 -29.36
N GLN A 59 -3.91 -26.51 -28.92
CA GLN A 59 -3.78 -26.02 -27.54
C GLN A 59 -4.67 -24.82 -27.26
N LEU A 60 -4.83 -23.91 -28.22
CA LEU A 60 -5.75 -22.79 -28.10
C LEU A 60 -7.21 -23.28 -28.02
N ALA A 61 -7.58 -24.29 -28.80
CA ALA A 61 -8.89 -24.92 -28.71
C ALA A 61 -9.11 -25.62 -27.35
N LEU A 62 -8.08 -26.29 -26.83
CA LEU A 62 -8.11 -26.92 -25.51
C LEU A 62 -8.28 -25.87 -24.40
N ALA A 63 -7.53 -24.77 -24.45
CA ALA A 63 -7.62 -23.66 -23.52
C ALA A 63 -9.02 -23.02 -23.52
N ALA A 64 -9.62 -22.84 -24.71
CA ALA A 64 -10.96 -22.31 -24.87
C ALA A 64 -12.01 -23.25 -24.22
N SER A 65 -11.93 -24.56 -24.49
CA SER A 65 -12.85 -25.55 -23.91
C SER A 65 -12.78 -25.58 -22.38
N TRP A 66 -11.59 -25.54 -21.80
CA TRP A 66 -11.44 -25.50 -20.34
C TRP A 66 -11.85 -24.17 -19.74
N SER A 67 -11.64 -23.06 -20.44
CA SER A 67 -12.15 -21.76 -20.02
C SER A 67 -13.68 -21.73 -19.92
N GLU A 68 -14.38 -22.38 -20.86
CA GLU A 68 -15.84 -22.53 -20.79
C GLU A 68 -16.28 -23.39 -19.60
N ARG A 69 -15.56 -24.48 -19.30
CA ARG A 69 -15.85 -25.33 -18.13
C ARG A 69 -15.67 -24.58 -16.82
N LEU A 70 -14.60 -23.81 -16.67
CA LEU A 70 -14.36 -22.96 -15.51
C LEU A 70 -15.50 -21.94 -15.34
N ARG A 71 -15.89 -21.26 -16.43
CA ARG A 71 -17.01 -20.30 -16.38
C ARG A 71 -18.33 -20.97 -16.00
N ALA A 72 -18.61 -22.17 -16.52
CA ALA A 72 -19.79 -22.95 -16.16
C ALA A 72 -19.81 -23.35 -14.67
N ALA A 73 -18.63 -23.52 -14.06
CA ALA A 73 -18.47 -23.74 -12.62
C ALA A 73 -18.44 -22.44 -11.79
N GLY A 74 -18.69 -21.27 -12.40
CA GLY A 74 -18.66 -19.98 -11.71
C GLY A 74 -17.26 -19.39 -11.48
N LEU A 75 -16.21 -20.00 -12.06
CA LEU A 75 -14.83 -19.52 -11.97
C LEU A 75 -14.53 -18.54 -13.11
N GLY A 76 -14.19 -17.30 -12.76
CA GLY A 76 -13.99 -16.21 -13.72
C GLY A 76 -12.57 -16.20 -14.27
N VAL A 77 -12.36 -16.79 -15.46
CA VAL A 77 -11.05 -16.79 -16.14
C VAL A 77 -10.65 -15.38 -16.55
N GLN A 78 -9.52 -14.92 -16.03
CA GLN A 78 -8.95 -13.59 -16.24
C GLN A 78 -7.82 -13.56 -17.25
N ARG A 79 -6.98 -14.60 -17.26
CA ARG A 79 -5.80 -14.72 -18.14
C ARG A 79 -5.68 -16.14 -18.62
N VAL A 80 -5.41 -16.30 -19.92
CA VAL A 80 -5.02 -17.56 -20.55
C VAL A 80 -3.60 -17.39 -21.05
N LYS A 81 -2.67 -18.19 -20.51
CA LYS A 81 -1.29 -18.28 -20.96
C LYS A 81 -1.07 -19.67 -21.60
N VAL A 82 -0.50 -19.71 -22.80
CA VAL A 82 -0.07 -20.95 -23.47
C VAL A 82 1.43 -20.85 -23.70
N GLU A 83 2.15 -21.85 -23.21
CA GLU A 83 3.59 -21.87 -23.12
C GLU A 83 4.10 -23.10 -23.87
N ALA A 84 4.93 -22.86 -24.87
CA ALA A 84 5.58 -23.92 -25.62
C ALA A 84 6.91 -24.28 -24.95
N ALA A 85 7.28 -25.55 -24.96
CA ALA A 85 8.64 -25.92 -24.63
C ALA A 85 9.64 -25.21 -25.58
N PRO A 86 10.78 -24.72 -25.10
CA PRO A 86 11.68 -23.85 -25.87
C PRO A 86 12.41 -24.59 -26.99
N TRP A 87 12.28 -25.92 -27.07
CA TRP A 87 12.80 -26.74 -28.16
C TRP A 87 11.74 -27.14 -29.19
N ASN A 88 10.49 -26.70 -29.04
CA ASN A 88 9.43 -26.96 -30.00
C ASN A 88 9.78 -26.43 -31.39
N GLU A 89 9.30 -27.13 -32.42
CA GLU A 89 9.38 -26.64 -33.79
C GLU A 89 8.61 -25.32 -33.88
N GLY A 90 9.22 -24.33 -34.54
CA GLY A 90 8.65 -23.00 -34.71
C GLY A 90 9.07 -21.99 -33.65
N VAL A 91 9.57 -22.37 -32.47
CA VAL A 91 10.08 -21.38 -31.48
C VAL A 91 11.30 -20.63 -32.05
N PRO A 92 11.35 -19.29 -32.00
CA PRO A 92 12.43 -18.51 -32.60
C PRO A 92 13.77 -18.78 -31.90
N ARG A 93 14.78 -19.12 -32.68
CA ARG A 93 16.14 -19.39 -32.20
C ARG A 93 16.94 -18.09 -32.05
N THR A 94 16.79 -17.18 -33.02
CA THR A 94 17.55 -15.92 -33.09
C THR A 94 16.65 -14.70 -32.90
N ASP A 95 17.23 -13.56 -32.52
CA ASP A 95 16.49 -12.30 -32.35
C ASP A 95 15.85 -11.83 -33.67
N ALA A 96 16.48 -12.14 -34.82
CA ALA A 96 15.92 -11.85 -36.13
C ALA A 96 14.64 -12.66 -36.39
N GLU A 97 14.65 -13.96 -36.06
CA GLU A 97 13.47 -14.82 -36.17
C GLU A 97 12.34 -14.35 -35.24
N ALA A 98 12.68 -13.90 -34.02
CA ALA A 98 11.70 -13.34 -33.08
C ALA A 98 11.09 -12.02 -33.59
N ALA A 99 11.92 -11.14 -34.18
CA ALA A 99 11.45 -9.87 -34.76
C ALA A 99 10.55 -10.05 -36.00
N ASP A 100 10.76 -11.13 -36.76
CA ASP A 100 9.97 -11.48 -37.95
C ASP A 100 8.66 -12.21 -37.62
N GLU A 101 8.40 -12.52 -36.34
CA GLU A 101 7.15 -13.17 -35.95
C GLU A 101 5.93 -12.29 -36.24
N PRO A 102 4.83 -12.88 -36.73
CA PRO A 102 3.61 -12.14 -36.96
C PRO A 102 3.06 -11.62 -35.62
N PRO A 103 2.54 -10.38 -35.57
CA PRO A 103 1.90 -9.86 -34.38
C PRO A 103 0.73 -10.77 -33.99
N VAL A 104 0.72 -11.21 -32.73
CA VAL A 104 -0.42 -11.93 -32.19
C VAL A 104 -1.51 -10.88 -31.92
N TYR A 105 -2.74 -11.09 -32.41
CA TYR A 105 -3.87 -10.19 -32.17
C TYR A 105 -4.83 -10.85 -31.19
N THR A 106 -4.89 -10.37 -29.94
CA THR A 106 -5.83 -10.88 -28.93
C THR A 106 -6.97 -9.87 -28.71
N GLY A 107 -7.76 -9.61 -29.75
CA GLY A 107 -9.00 -8.85 -29.60
C GLY A 107 -8.85 -7.38 -29.14
N ARG A 108 -9.98 -6.77 -28.77
CA ARG A 108 -10.09 -5.34 -28.46
C ARG A 108 -9.53 -5.08 -27.06
N SER A 109 -8.40 -4.38 -26.95
CA SER A 109 -7.98 -3.75 -25.70
C SER A 109 -9.07 -2.77 -25.24
N TYR A 110 -9.52 -2.86 -23.99
CA TYR A 110 -10.45 -1.87 -23.40
C TYR A 110 -9.82 -0.46 -23.27
N TRP A 111 -8.53 -0.30 -23.59
CA TRP A 111 -7.72 0.90 -23.32
C TRP A 111 -7.05 1.56 -24.52
N GLY A 112 -7.57 1.40 -25.76
CA GLY A 112 -7.28 2.34 -26.86
C GLY A 112 -5.83 2.53 -27.33
N GLY A 113 -4.85 1.78 -26.81
CA GLY A 113 -3.46 1.74 -27.27
C GLY A 113 -3.19 0.54 -28.16
N ARG A 114 -2.24 0.63 -29.11
CA ARG A 114 -1.79 -0.53 -29.89
C ARG A 114 -0.84 -1.39 -29.05
N ASP A 115 -1.38 -2.14 -28.11
CA ASP A 115 -0.61 -3.18 -27.40
C ASP A 115 -0.64 -4.46 -28.24
N ARG A 116 0.46 -4.73 -28.94
CA ARG A 116 0.69 -6.05 -29.54
C ARG A 116 1.10 -6.98 -28.40
N PRO A 117 0.41 -8.10 -28.11
CA PRO A 117 0.98 -9.12 -27.24
C PRO A 117 2.29 -9.60 -27.88
N GLU A 118 3.39 -9.30 -27.21
CA GLU A 118 4.70 -9.83 -27.56
C GLU A 118 4.79 -11.25 -27.01
N ARG A 119 5.29 -12.17 -27.83
CA ARG A 119 5.75 -13.46 -27.33
C ARG A 119 7.08 -13.26 -26.61
N TYR A 120 7.34 -14.07 -25.60
CA TYR A 120 8.53 -13.92 -24.77
C TYR A 120 8.98 -15.26 -24.21
N PHE A 121 10.27 -15.35 -23.92
CA PHE A 121 10.79 -16.44 -23.10
C PHE A 121 10.53 -16.13 -21.61
N GLU A 122 10.08 -17.13 -20.87
CA GLU A 122 9.93 -17.10 -19.41
C GLU A 122 10.83 -18.18 -18.81
N HIS A 123 11.55 -17.85 -17.75
CA HIS A 123 12.37 -18.81 -17.00
C HIS A 123 11.95 -18.78 -15.54
N HIS A 124 11.73 -19.95 -14.95
CA HIS A 124 11.49 -20.11 -13.52
C HIS A 124 12.70 -20.78 -12.87
N VAL A 125 13.49 -19.99 -12.13
CA VAL A 125 14.62 -20.52 -11.35
C VAL A 125 14.14 -20.82 -9.94
N LYS A 126 14.03 -22.10 -9.59
CA LYS A 126 13.62 -22.55 -8.25
C LYS A 126 14.81 -22.54 -7.32
N LEU A 127 14.75 -21.69 -6.30
CA LEU A 127 15.75 -21.51 -5.27
C LEU A 127 15.33 -22.23 -4.00
N LEU A 128 16.31 -22.82 -3.30
CA LEU A 128 16.15 -23.26 -1.93
C LEU A 128 16.76 -22.21 -1.00
N LEU A 129 15.92 -21.51 -0.25
CA LEU A 129 16.33 -20.56 0.77
C LEU A 129 16.38 -21.25 2.14
N PRO A 130 17.35 -20.90 3.00
CA PRO A 130 17.45 -21.48 4.33
C PRO A 130 16.28 -21.08 5.25
N ASP A 131 15.71 -19.89 5.02
CA ASP A 131 14.67 -19.25 5.82
C ASP A 131 13.95 -18.16 5.00
N ASP A 132 12.96 -17.51 5.63
CA ASP A 132 12.20 -16.36 5.13
C ASP A 132 12.74 -15.01 5.65
N ALA A 133 14.05 -14.91 5.92
CA ALA A 133 14.67 -13.69 6.44
C ALA A 133 14.50 -12.51 5.47
N VAL A 134 14.03 -11.38 5.98
CA VAL A 134 13.67 -10.22 5.14
C VAL A 134 14.90 -9.66 4.43
N ASP A 135 16.04 -9.58 5.11
CA ASP A 135 17.32 -9.12 4.53
C ASP A 135 17.74 -9.99 3.33
N ARG A 136 17.56 -11.30 3.43
CA ARG A 136 17.81 -12.25 2.34
C ARG A 136 16.86 -12.06 1.19
N LEU A 137 15.57 -11.83 1.44
CA LEU A 137 14.57 -11.60 0.40
C LEU A 137 14.84 -10.28 -0.35
N VAL A 138 15.23 -9.22 0.38
CA VAL A 138 15.64 -7.94 -0.20
C VAL A 138 16.90 -8.11 -1.05
N ALA A 139 17.94 -8.78 -0.52
CA ALA A 139 19.18 -9.04 -1.26
C ALA A 139 18.94 -9.90 -2.52
N LEU A 140 18.07 -10.92 -2.42
CA LEU A 140 17.67 -11.72 -3.58
C LEU A 140 16.96 -10.86 -4.62
N THR A 141 16.04 -9.99 -4.21
CA THR A 141 15.34 -9.08 -5.12
C THR A 141 16.32 -8.17 -5.86
N ASP A 142 17.23 -7.53 -5.14
CA ASP A 142 18.23 -6.63 -5.73
C ASP A 142 19.18 -7.35 -6.69
N LEU A 143 19.47 -8.62 -6.42
CA LEU A 143 20.29 -9.46 -7.29
C LEU A 143 19.58 -9.79 -8.61
N VAL A 144 18.29 -10.11 -8.59
CA VAL A 144 17.58 -10.64 -9.77
C VAL A 144 16.90 -9.56 -10.63
N VAL A 145 16.54 -8.41 -10.05
CA VAL A 145 15.89 -7.30 -10.79
C VAL A 145 16.69 -6.83 -12.01
N PRO A 146 18.03 -6.64 -11.95
CA PRO A 146 18.83 -6.27 -13.12
C PRO A 146 18.75 -7.25 -14.29
N HIS A 147 18.39 -8.51 -14.02
CA HIS A 147 18.24 -9.57 -15.02
C HIS A 147 16.84 -9.62 -15.64
N GLY A 148 15.94 -8.66 -15.33
CA GLY A 148 14.54 -8.74 -15.75
C GLY A 148 13.80 -9.87 -15.05
N ALA A 149 14.18 -10.15 -13.80
CA ALA A 149 13.60 -11.20 -12.98
C ALA A 149 13.12 -10.67 -11.62
N ARG A 150 12.17 -11.37 -11.00
CA ARG A 150 11.70 -11.07 -9.65
C ARG A 150 11.38 -12.34 -8.85
N PRO A 151 11.61 -12.34 -7.52
CA PRO A 151 11.25 -13.47 -6.69
C PRO A 151 9.74 -13.60 -6.50
N SER A 152 9.26 -14.80 -6.22
CA SER A 152 7.89 -15.03 -5.75
C SER A 152 7.75 -14.56 -4.30
N ARG A 153 6.62 -13.93 -3.97
CA ARG A 153 6.30 -13.47 -2.60
C ARG A 153 6.15 -14.61 -1.62
N VAL A 154 5.47 -15.69 -2.00
CA VAL A 154 5.20 -16.78 -1.07
C VAL A 154 6.09 -17.94 -1.44
N ALA A 155 6.62 -18.64 -0.44
CA ALA A 155 7.24 -19.93 -0.66
C ALA A 155 6.26 -20.85 -1.38
N ARG A 156 6.67 -21.40 -2.53
CA ARG A 156 5.91 -22.46 -3.20
C ARG A 156 5.75 -23.67 -2.29
N ARG A 157 6.77 -23.92 -1.47
CA ARG A 157 6.79 -25.00 -0.49
C ARG A 157 7.69 -24.62 0.67
N ARG A 158 7.17 -24.75 1.89
CA ARG A 158 7.98 -24.81 3.11
C ARG A 158 8.30 -26.27 3.42
N ARG A 159 9.59 -26.57 3.59
CA ARG A 159 10.06 -27.92 3.94
C ARG A 159 9.98 -28.11 5.47
N PRO A 160 9.88 -29.37 5.96
CA PRO A 160 9.83 -29.66 7.40
C PRO A 160 11.04 -29.17 8.20
N ASP A 161 12.17 -28.92 7.53
CA ASP A 161 13.41 -28.40 8.11
C ASP A 161 13.48 -26.86 8.15
N GLY A 162 12.38 -26.17 7.81
CA GLY A 162 12.29 -24.71 7.80
C GLY A 162 12.73 -24.04 6.50
N ARG A 163 13.33 -24.78 5.56
CA ARG A 163 13.77 -24.22 4.27
C ARG A 163 12.60 -23.92 3.34
N GLU A 164 12.75 -22.90 2.49
CA GLU A 164 11.73 -22.46 1.55
C GLU A 164 12.14 -22.69 0.10
N GLU A 165 11.24 -23.25 -0.69
CA GLU A 165 11.36 -23.23 -2.15
C GLU A 165 10.67 -21.98 -2.69
N ARG A 166 11.45 -21.11 -3.33
CA ARG A 166 10.96 -19.87 -3.97
C ARG A 166 11.37 -19.84 -5.43
N PHE A 167 10.60 -19.13 -6.24
CA PHE A 167 10.98 -18.89 -7.63
C PHE A 167 11.61 -17.52 -7.79
N ALA A 168 12.59 -17.41 -8.67
CA ALA A 168 12.92 -16.18 -9.37
C ALA A 168 12.47 -16.35 -10.82
N THR A 169 11.49 -15.56 -11.25
CA THR A 169 10.92 -15.63 -12.59
C THR A 169 11.51 -14.53 -13.46
N GLN A 170 12.15 -14.89 -14.57
CA GLN A 170 12.74 -13.98 -15.56
C GLN A 170 11.88 -13.93 -16.82
N ARG A 171 11.74 -12.75 -17.43
CA ARG A 171 11.13 -12.64 -18.77
C ARG A 171 12.03 -11.95 -19.77
N CYS A 172 12.08 -12.51 -20.96
CA CYS A 172 12.89 -12.04 -22.07
C CYS A 172 12.00 -11.75 -23.29
N HIS A 173 11.57 -10.49 -23.41
CA HIS A 173 10.76 -10.00 -24.52
C HIS A 173 11.59 -9.73 -25.77
N GLY A 174 11.01 -9.98 -26.95
CA GLY A 174 11.55 -9.55 -28.25
C GLY A 174 12.88 -10.18 -28.65
N VAL A 175 13.25 -11.33 -28.08
CA VAL A 175 14.52 -12.01 -28.34
C VAL A 175 14.31 -13.46 -28.70
N GLY A 176 15.26 -14.04 -29.43
CA GLY A 176 15.29 -15.47 -29.72
C GLY A 176 15.88 -16.27 -28.56
N ARG A 177 15.72 -17.60 -28.65
CA ARG A 177 16.17 -18.56 -27.63
C ARG A 177 17.65 -18.42 -27.25
N GLU A 178 18.52 -18.12 -28.22
CA GLU A 178 19.97 -17.99 -27.97
C GLU A 178 20.27 -16.82 -27.00
N THR A 179 19.64 -15.67 -27.22
CA THR A 179 19.77 -14.50 -26.34
C THR A 179 19.07 -14.74 -25.00
N ALA A 180 17.89 -15.36 -25.00
CA ALA A 180 17.17 -15.70 -23.77
C ALA A 180 18.01 -16.63 -22.87
N MET A 181 18.64 -17.67 -23.45
CA MET A 181 19.52 -18.59 -22.74
C MET A 181 20.74 -17.87 -22.17
N ALA A 182 21.37 -16.97 -22.93
CA ALA A 182 22.51 -16.20 -22.43
C ALA A 182 22.13 -15.31 -21.23
N ARG A 183 20.92 -14.73 -21.22
CA ARG A 183 20.38 -13.96 -20.08
C ARG A 183 20.07 -14.84 -18.88
N LEU A 184 19.59 -16.06 -19.10
CA LEU A 184 19.39 -17.05 -18.04
C LEU A 184 20.71 -17.48 -17.42
N ASP A 185 21.72 -17.78 -18.25
CA ASP A 185 23.06 -18.17 -17.79
C ASP A 185 23.69 -17.08 -16.91
N ALA A 186 23.51 -15.80 -17.28
CA ALA A 186 23.96 -14.68 -16.48
C ALA A 186 23.26 -14.62 -15.10
N LEU A 187 21.93 -14.74 -15.07
CA LEU A 187 21.15 -14.80 -13.83
C LEU A 187 21.59 -15.97 -12.93
N VAL A 188 21.76 -17.16 -13.51
CA VAL A 188 22.20 -18.37 -12.81
C VAL A 188 23.61 -18.23 -12.26
N ALA A 189 24.52 -17.60 -13.01
CA ALA A 189 25.88 -17.35 -12.56
C ALA A 189 25.90 -16.43 -11.33
N ASP A 190 25.14 -15.34 -11.35
CA ASP A 190 25.06 -14.38 -10.25
C ASP A 190 24.39 -15.00 -9.01
N LEU A 191 23.31 -15.76 -9.18
CA LEU A 191 22.66 -16.51 -8.09
C LEU A 191 23.62 -17.48 -7.40
N ARG A 192 24.40 -18.25 -8.18
CA ARG A 192 25.40 -19.17 -7.64
C ARG A 192 26.55 -18.44 -6.98
N ALA A 193 27.01 -17.32 -7.55
CA ALA A 193 28.07 -16.50 -6.97
C ALA A 193 27.64 -15.90 -5.61
N ALA A 194 26.37 -15.55 -5.47
CA ALA A 194 25.75 -15.12 -4.21
C ALA A 194 25.44 -16.28 -3.23
N GLY A 195 25.72 -17.53 -3.62
CA GLY A 195 25.58 -18.70 -2.76
C GLY A 195 24.17 -19.30 -2.71
N HIS A 196 23.27 -18.93 -3.62
CA HIS A 196 21.94 -19.54 -3.67
C HIS A 196 21.97 -20.96 -4.26
N GLU A 197 21.27 -21.88 -3.59
CA GLU A 197 21.06 -23.24 -4.10
C GLU A 197 19.92 -23.24 -5.11
N ILE A 198 20.23 -23.62 -6.36
CA ILE A 198 19.23 -23.77 -7.44
C ILE A 198 18.79 -25.24 -7.48
N VAL A 199 17.51 -25.48 -7.23
CA VAL A 199 16.90 -26.81 -7.21
C VAL A 199 16.50 -27.26 -8.61
N GLU A 200 15.93 -26.34 -9.38
CA GLU A 200 15.34 -26.63 -10.69
C GLU A 200 15.29 -25.34 -11.53
N ILE A 201 15.37 -25.48 -12.85
CA ILE A 201 15.19 -24.40 -13.80
C ILE A 201 14.19 -24.89 -14.85
N GLU A 202 13.07 -24.19 -14.97
CA GLU A 202 12.08 -24.39 -16.02
C GLU A 202 12.25 -23.26 -17.06
N GLN A 203 12.12 -23.58 -18.35
CA GLN A 203 12.26 -22.64 -19.45
C GLN A 203 11.09 -22.83 -20.41
N GLU A 204 10.47 -21.75 -20.82
CA GLU A 204 9.23 -21.76 -21.58
C GLU A 204 9.22 -20.61 -22.59
N TYR A 205 8.47 -20.79 -23.68
CA TYR A 205 8.20 -19.74 -24.66
C TYR A 205 6.70 -19.43 -24.66
N VAL A 206 6.33 -18.24 -24.18
CA VAL A 206 4.94 -17.81 -24.11
C VAL A 206 4.45 -17.42 -25.50
N VAL A 207 3.60 -18.27 -26.07
CA VAL A 207 3.11 -18.14 -27.45
C VAL A 207 1.74 -17.47 -27.53
N HIS A 208 1.00 -17.46 -26.41
CA HIS A 208 -0.29 -16.79 -26.26
C HIS A 208 -0.48 -16.30 -24.83
N ASP A 209 -0.90 -15.04 -24.68
CA ASP A 209 -1.22 -14.44 -23.40
C ASP A 209 -2.35 -13.42 -23.58
N THR A 210 -3.52 -13.66 -22.99
CA THR A 210 -4.69 -12.78 -23.17
C THR A 210 -4.63 -11.52 -22.31
N ALA A 211 -3.72 -11.44 -21.33
CA ALA A 211 -3.77 -10.39 -20.32
C ALA A 211 -2.38 -10.00 -19.80
N LEU A 212 -1.48 -9.57 -20.68
CA LEU A 212 -0.14 -9.09 -20.31
C LEU A 212 -0.17 -7.95 -19.26
N HIS A 213 -1.26 -7.17 -19.21
CA HIS A 213 -1.46 -6.14 -18.19
C HIS A 213 -1.51 -6.69 -16.74
N TYR A 214 -1.64 -8.00 -16.55
CA TYR A 214 -1.51 -8.64 -15.23
C TYR A 214 -0.12 -8.47 -14.61
N ASP A 215 0.88 -8.11 -15.42
CA ASP A 215 2.24 -7.89 -14.97
C ASP A 215 2.54 -6.39 -14.73
N HIS A 216 1.54 -5.51 -14.86
CA HIS A 216 1.69 -4.09 -14.57
C HIS A 216 2.14 -3.86 -13.11
N GLY A 217 3.24 -3.11 -12.98
CA GLY A 217 3.88 -2.83 -11.69
C GLY A 217 4.68 -4.01 -11.11
N TRP A 218 4.80 -5.13 -11.83
CA TRP A 218 5.66 -6.25 -11.41
C TRP A 218 7.11 -6.04 -11.87
N LEU A 219 7.43 -6.33 -13.14
CA LEU A 219 8.78 -6.18 -13.69
C LEU A 219 9.19 -4.72 -13.88
N GLU A 220 8.25 -3.88 -14.31
CA GLU A 220 8.46 -2.44 -14.40
C GLU A 220 8.38 -1.79 -13.01
N PRO A 221 9.12 -0.70 -12.75
CA PRO A 221 8.89 0.13 -11.56
C PRO A 221 7.41 0.47 -11.46
N ALA A 222 6.84 0.41 -10.25
CA ALA A 222 5.48 0.87 -10.03
C ALA A 222 5.36 2.30 -10.60
N ARG A 223 4.51 2.48 -11.63
CA ARG A 223 4.19 3.83 -12.07
C ARG A 223 3.42 4.47 -10.94
N ALA A 224 3.99 5.51 -10.34
CA ALA A 224 3.28 6.35 -9.38
C ALA A 224 1.91 6.67 -9.97
N ARG A 225 0.84 6.36 -9.23
CA ARG A 225 -0.53 6.74 -9.58
C ARG A 225 -0.64 8.26 -9.41
N HIS A 226 0.00 9.00 -10.29
CA HIS A 226 0.03 10.46 -10.23
C HIS A 226 -1.28 10.98 -10.80
N ASP A 227 -2.35 10.99 -9.99
CA ASP A 227 -3.49 11.86 -10.27
C ASP A 227 -2.98 13.30 -10.09
N PRO A 228 -2.95 14.13 -11.15
CA PRO A 228 -2.44 15.49 -11.01
C PRO A 228 -3.17 16.21 -9.88
N LEU A 229 -2.39 16.82 -8.97
CA LEU A 229 -2.92 17.63 -7.89
C LEU A 229 -3.93 18.64 -8.43
N ARG A 230 -5.18 18.50 -8.01
CA ARG A 230 -6.24 19.42 -8.40
C ARG A 230 -6.13 20.68 -7.53
N PRO A 231 -6.21 21.89 -8.11
CA PRO A 231 -6.30 23.11 -7.33
C PRO A 231 -7.46 23.04 -6.32
N ALA A 232 -7.28 23.65 -5.16
CA ALA A 232 -8.32 23.69 -4.14
C ALA A 232 -9.60 24.36 -4.69
N ALA A 233 -10.74 23.68 -4.51
CA ALA A 233 -12.05 24.32 -4.65
C ALA A 233 -12.22 25.44 -3.61
N PRO A 234 -13.10 26.44 -3.81
CA PRO A 234 -13.37 27.45 -2.78
C PRO A 234 -14.10 26.85 -1.56
N ALA A 235 -13.95 27.49 -0.40
CA ALA A 235 -14.72 27.13 0.80
C ALA A 235 -16.24 27.23 0.53
N GLY A 236 -17.01 26.26 1.04
CA GLY A 236 -18.46 26.21 0.85
C GLY A 236 -18.91 25.76 -0.56
N ALA A 237 -18.00 25.24 -1.39
CA ALA A 237 -18.35 24.63 -2.67
C ALA A 237 -19.33 23.45 -2.51
N ASP A 238 -20.22 23.28 -3.48
CA ASP A 238 -21.26 22.24 -3.43
C ASP A 238 -20.65 20.84 -3.24
N ARG A 239 -21.28 20.04 -2.37
CA ARG A 239 -20.90 18.66 -2.01
C ARG A 239 -19.54 18.49 -1.32
N TYR A 240 -18.82 19.56 -1.01
CA TYR A 240 -17.66 19.50 -0.12
C TYR A 240 -18.11 19.45 1.35
N PRO A 241 -17.28 18.89 2.25
CA PRO A 241 -17.51 18.93 3.69
C PRO A 241 -17.60 20.36 4.23
N ALA A 242 -18.37 20.56 5.31
CA ALA A 242 -18.39 21.86 6.00
C ALA A 242 -17.02 22.22 6.61
N THR A 243 -16.19 21.21 6.87
CA THR A 243 -14.83 21.30 7.38
C THR A 243 -13.77 21.57 6.30
N TYR A 244 -14.17 21.65 5.02
CA TYR A 244 -13.26 21.99 3.93
C TYR A 244 -13.02 23.52 3.90
N LEU A 245 -11.98 23.95 4.63
CA LEU A 245 -11.58 25.35 4.79
C LEU A 245 -10.19 25.62 4.16
N PRO A 246 -10.09 25.70 2.82
CA PRO A 246 -8.84 26.02 2.14
C PRO A 246 -8.43 27.47 2.36
N LEU A 247 -7.14 27.74 2.20
CA LEU A 247 -6.61 29.10 2.15
C LEU A 247 -7.18 29.83 0.93
N PRO A 248 -7.37 31.16 0.99
CA PRO A 248 -7.67 31.95 -0.18
C PRO A 248 -6.60 31.73 -1.25
N THR A 249 -6.98 31.16 -2.40
CA THR A 249 -6.06 30.95 -3.52
C THR A 249 -5.75 32.28 -4.22
N GLY A 250 -4.47 32.51 -4.52
CA GLY A 250 -3.99 33.74 -5.15
C GLY A 250 -2.57 33.57 -5.70
N GLU A 251 -1.95 34.64 -6.20
CA GLU A 251 -0.60 34.58 -6.80
C GLU A 251 0.49 34.12 -5.82
N ASP A 252 0.29 34.32 -4.51
CA ASP A 252 1.28 34.05 -3.47
C ASP A 252 1.09 32.71 -2.75
N VAL A 253 -0.08 32.06 -2.93
CA VAL A 253 -0.46 30.82 -2.22
C VAL A 253 -1.15 29.84 -3.16
N GLU A 254 -0.53 28.68 -3.32
CA GLU A 254 -1.12 27.53 -3.99
C GLU A 254 -1.49 26.46 -2.97
N GLN A 255 -2.69 25.89 -3.11
CA GLN A 255 -3.12 24.77 -2.29
C GLN A 255 -3.88 23.79 -3.18
N SER A 256 -3.54 22.51 -3.05
CA SER A 256 -4.28 21.44 -3.72
C SER A 256 -5.36 20.89 -2.79
N GLN A 257 -6.37 20.25 -3.37
CA GLN A 257 -7.27 19.38 -2.61
C GLN A 257 -6.67 17.97 -2.53
N VAL A 258 -6.75 17.36 -1.35
CA VAL A 258 -6.21 16.03 -1.07
C VAL A 258 -7.36 15.13 -0.68
N PHE A 259 -7.45 13.95 -1.30
CA PHE A 259 -8.48 12.97 -0.98
C PHE A 259 -8.38 12.59 0.50
N ASP A 260 -9.53 12.55 1.17
CA ASP A 260 -9.63 12.21 2.58
C ASP A 260 -10.52 10.96 2.75
N PRO A 261 -9.91 9.78 3.00
CA PRO A 261 -10.65 8.54 3.20
C PRO A 261 -11.70 8.63 4.32
N ALA A 262 -11.46 9.45 5.35
CA ALA A 262 -12.41 9.62 6.46
C ALA A 262 -13.73 10.29 6.03
N MET A 263 -13.71 10.93 4.86
CA MET A 263 -14.82 11.69 4.29
C MET A 263 -15.48 10.96 3.11
N LYS A 264 -15.17 9.68 2.86
CA LYS A 264 -15.64 8.93 1.68
C LYS A 264 -17.16 8.85 1.50
N HIS A 265 -17.92 9.14 2.55
CA HIS A 265 -19.39 9.25 2.50
C HIS A 265 -19.87 10.54 1.79
N ARG A 266 -18.99 11.52 1.55
CA ARG A 266 -19.23 12.74 0.79
C ARG A 266 -18.82 12.54 -0.68
N SER A 267 -19.55 13.17 -1.61
CA SER A 267 -19.20 13.09 -3.04
C SER A 267 -17.85 13.75 -3.34
N ASN A 268 -17.52 14.83 -2.63
CA ASN A 268 -16.21 15.49 -2.71
C ASN A 268 -15.44 15.28 -1.39
N ALA A 269 -15.05 14.04 -1.13
CA ALA A 269 -14.29 13.62 0.05
C ALA A 269 -12.84 14.16 0.03
N TYR A 270 -12.70 15.48 0.18
CA TYR A 270 -11.41 16.17 0.15
C TYR A 270 -11.19 17.00 1.42
N ARG A 271 -9.93 17.16 1.76
CA ARG A 271 -9.43 18.18 2.70
C ARG A 271 -8.44 19.11 1.98
N PRO A 272 -8.21 20.33 2.49
CA PRO A 272 -7.13 21.17 1.97
C PRO A 272 -5.77 20.48 2.19
N GLY A 273 -4.93 20.47 1.16
CA GLY A 273 -3.54 19.99 1.21
C GLY A 273 -2.60 20.95 1.91
N GLU A 274 -1.32 20.60 2.04
CA GLU A 274 -0.33 21.52 2.59
C GLU A 274 -0.10 22.69 1.61
N PRO A 275 -0.26 23.96 2.07
CA PRO A 275 -0.11 25.11 1.19
C PRO A 275 1.34 25.34 0.80
N ARG A 276 1.55 25.75 -0.46
CA ARG A 276 2.82 26.19 -1.00
C ARG A 276 2.79 27.70 -1.16
N PHE A 277 3.81 28.35 -0.62
CA PHE A 277 3.95 29.80 -0.67
C PHE A 277 5.07 30.16 -1.64
N THR A 278 4.80 31.15 -2.50
CA THR A 278 5.81 31.69 -3.42
C THR A 278 6.95 32.37 -2.64
N ASP A 279 6.63 33.03 -1.51
CA ASP A 279 7.61 33.54 -0.54
C ASP A 279 7.87 32.51 0.58
N PRO A 280 9.10 31.94 0.66
CA PRO A 280 9.47 31.01 1.73
C PRO A 280 9.36 31.61 3.14
N ALA A 281 9.57 32.92 3.31
CA ALA A 281 9.49 33.58 4.60
C ALA A 281 8.03 33.70 5.07
N MET A 282 7.10 34.02 4.16
CA MET A 282 5.66 33.93 4.42
C MET A 282 5.25 32.53 4.83
N GLY A 283 5.70 31.51 4.09
CA GLY A 283 5.40 30.11 4.42
C GLY A 283 5.92 29.69 5.79
N ALA A 284 7.11 30.15 6.19
CA ALA A 284 7.65 29.90 7.53
C ALA A 284 6.82 30.56 8.63
N ARG A 285 6.43 31.83 8.47
CA ARG A 285 5.55 32.54 9.42
C ARG A 285 4.18 31.87 9.53
N TRP A 286 3.58 31.44 8.41
CA TRP A 286 2.30 30.76 8.42
C TRP A 286 2.37 29.41 9.16
N ARG A 287 3.41 28.60 8.91
CA ARG A 287 3.63 27.35 9.66
C ARG A 287 3.81 27.59 11.15
N GLN A 288 4.55 28.63 11.53
CA GLN A 288 4.70 29.03 12.93
C GLN A 288 3.36 29.43 13.57
N ALA A 289 2.53 30.20 12.87
CA ALA A 289 1.20 30.58 13.33
C ALA A 289 0.28 29.35 13.52
N ARG A 290 0.27 28.42 12.55
CA ARG A 290 -0.49 27.15 12.66
C ARG A 290 0.01 26.30 13.82
N ALA A 291 1.32 26.20 14.02
CA ALA A 291 1.91 25.46 15.13
C ALA A 291 1.52 26.10 16.48
N ALA A 292 1.56 27.42 16.59
CA ALA A 292 1.12 28.13 17.79
C ALA A 292 -0.36 27.90 18.10
N ALA A 293 -1.24 27.98 17.09
CA ALA A 293 -2.67 27.69 17.23
C ALA A 293 -2.93 26.24 17.69
N ARG A 294 -2.27 25.27 17.04
CA ARG A 294 -2.35 23.84 17.42
C ARG A 294 -1.89 23.61 18.86
N ASN A 295 -0.75 24.16 19.24
CA ASN A 295 -0.17 23.99 20.57
C ASN A 295 -1.02 24.65 21.66
N HIS A 296 -1.63 25.80 21.35
CA HIS A 296 -2.58 26.46 22.25
C HIS A 296 -3.82 25.59 22.49
N VAL A 297 -4.43 25.06 21.42
CA VAL A 297 -5.54 24.10 21.53
C VAL A 297 -5.19 22.89 22.40
N LEU A 298 -4.02 22.29 22.20
CA LEU A 298 -3.55 21.16 23.02
C LEU A 298 -3.40 21.53 24.50
N THR A 299 -2.87 22.73 24.77
CA THR A 299 -2.72 23.24 26.15
C THR A 299 -4.08 23.43 26.82
N LEU A 300 -5.04 24.03 26.09
CA LEU A 300 -6.42 24.22 26.57
C LEU A 300 -7.10 22.88 26.88
N ILE A 301 -6.95 21.88 26.00
CA ILE A 301 -7.51 20.54 26.22
C ILE A 301 -6.86 19.86 27.44
N ALA A 302 -5.53 19.98 27.59
CA ALA A 302 -4.81 19.41 28.71
C ALA A 302 -5.21 20.02 30.06
N ASP A 303 -5.59 21.29 30.08
CA ASP A 303 -6.08 21.99 31.28
C ASP A 303 -7.61 21.84 31.48
N SER A 304 -8.31 21.15 30.55
CA SER A 304 -9.77 20.96 30.60
C SER A 304 -10.19 19.75 31.44
N PRO A 305 -11.47 19.67 31.85
CA PRO A 305 -12.03 18.47 32.49
C PRO A 305 -11.99 17.20 31.63
N TRP A 306 -11.68 17.33 30.33
CA TRP A 306 -11.65 16.23 29.37
C TRP A 306 -10.25 15.63 29.17
N ALA A 307 -9.22 16.16 29.82
CA ALA A 307 -7.83 15.72 29.64
C ALA A 307 -7.63 14.20 29.88
N GLU A 308 -8.34 13.62 30.85
CA GLU A 308 -8.30 12.17 31.12
C GLU A 308 -9.22 11.34 30.21
N SER A 309 -10.12 12.00 29.46
CA SER A 309 -11.04 11.36 28.51
C SER A 309 -10.56 11.44 27.05
N LEU A 310 -9.45 12.14 26.77
CA LEU A 310 -8.95 12.40 25.43
C LEU A 310 -7.52 11.90 25.30
N VAL A 311 -7.37 10.75 24.65
CA VAL A 311 -6.07 10.11 24.41
C VAL A 311 -5.51 10.62 23.09
N LEU A 312 -4.47 11.45 23.16
CA LEU A 312 -3.78 11.97 21.99
C LEU A 312 -3.09 10.83 21.21
N ARG A 313 -3.14 10.89 19.89
CA ARG A 313 -2.45 9.97 18.97
C ARG A 313 -2.05 10.70 17.69
N GLY A 314 -1.55 9.94 16.72
CA GLY A 314 -1.29 10.44 15.38
C GLY A 314 -0.03 11.31 15.30
N SER A 315 0.01 12.21 14.33
CA SER A 315 1.26 12.88 13.96
C SER A 315 1.83 13.83 15.02
N VAL A 316 0.99 14.35 15.92
CA VAL A 316 1.39 15.29 16.99
C VAL A 316 2.30 14.63 18.03
N THR A 317 2.19 13.32 18.25
CA THR A 317 3.02 12.61 19.23
C THR A 317 4.40 12.27 18.70
N MET A 318 4.56 12.20 17.37
CA MET A 318 5.79 11.76 16.72
C MET A 318 7.04 12.54 17.14
N PRO A 319 7.04 13.90 17.21
CA PRO A 319 8.23 14.65 17.61
C PRO A 319 8.76 14.28 19.01
N ALA A 320 7.90 13.82 19.92
CA ALA A 320 8.32 13.39 21.26
C ALA A 320 9.11 12.07 21.24
N TRP A 321 8.96 11.26 20.19
CA TRP A 321 9.58 9.93 20.08
C TRP A 321 10.73 9.89 19.09
N ILE A 322 10.63 10.63 17.98
CA ILE A 322 11.59 10.55 16.86
C ILE A 322 12.26 11.88 16.54
N GLY A 323 11.97 12.95 17.28
CA GLY A 323 12.62 14.26 17.16
C GLY A 323 12.41 14.91 15.79
N ASP A 324 13.47 15.51 15.25
CA ASP A 324 13.44 16.30 14.01
C ASP A 324 13.14 15.49 12.74
N ASP A 325 13.21 14.16 12.81
CA ASP A 325 12.78 13.29 11.71
C ASP A 325 11.25 13.22 11.59
N ALA A 326 10.51 13.68 12.61
CA ALA A 326 9.06 13.79 12.51
C ALA A 326 8.68 14.81 11.45
N ARG A 327 7.82 14.40 10.52
CA ARG A 327 7.14 15.34 9.63
C ARG A 327 6.26 16.30 10.45
N GLU A 328 6.00 17.49 9.89
CA GLU A 328 5.10 18.45 10.53
C GLU A 328 3.71 17.80 10.79
N PRO A 329 3.15 17.92 12.00
CA PRO A 329 1.83 17.40 12.31
C PRO A 329 0.72 18.08 11.52
N GLY A 330 -0.13 17.28 10.88
CA GLY A 330 -1.22 17.77 10.04
C GLY A 330 -2.46 18.20 10.83
N ASP A 331 -2.86 17.34 11.76
CA ASP A 331 -4.08 17.33 12.55
C ASP A 331 -3.79 16.90 13.99
N ILE A 332 -4.74 17.14 14.89
CA ILE A 332 -4.74 16.61 16.26
C ILE A 332 -5.71 15.44 16.32
N ASP A 333 -5.23 14.23 16.57
CA ASP A 333 -6.08 13.04 16.68
C ASP A 333 -6.29 12.62 18.13
N PHE A 334 -7.54 12.38 18.53
CA PHE A 334 -7.91 11.84 19.83
C PHE A 334 -8.68 10.52 19.72
N VAL A 335 -8.36 9.56 20.59
CA VAL A 335 -9.29 8.49 20.98
C VAL A 335 -10.06 8.95 22.22
N VAL A 336 -11.38 8.86 22.16
CA VAL A 336 -12.28 9.28 23.24
C VAL A 336 -12.52 8.12 24.19
N LEU A 337 -12.27 8.36 25.48
CA LEU A 337 -12.56 7.43 26.58
C LEU A 337 -13.86 7.79 27.30
N PRO A 338 -14.54 6.80 27.93
CA PRO A 338 -14.28 5.36 27.82
C PRO A 338 -14.73 4.82 26.45
N PRO A 339 -14.22 3.65 25.99
CA PRO A 339 -14.51 3.15 24.64
C PRO A 339 -16.01 2.88 24.39
N GLU A 340 -16.82 2.67 25.44
CA GLU A 340 -18.27 2.51 25.33
C GLU A 340 -19.00 3.82 25.01
N ARG A 341 -18.31 4.97 25.08
CA ARG A 341 -18.91 6.28 24.78
C ARG A 341 -19.23 6.35 23.29
N SER A 342 -20.50 6.54 22.98
CA SER A 342 -20.97 6.77 21.61
C SER A 342 -20.84 8.23 21.20
N LEU A 343 -20.49 8.47 19.93
CA LEU A 343 -20.56 9.77 19.27
C LEU A 343 -21.95 10.45 19.42
N ARG A 344 -23.02 9.66 19.51
CA ARG A 344 -24.40 10.15 19.63
C ARG A 344 -24.84 10.40 21.07
N SER A 345 -23.97 10.20 22.05
CA SER A 345 -24.30 10.42 23.46
C SER A 345 -24.37 11.91 23.83
N PRO A 346 -25.21 12.31 24.81
CA PRO A 346 -25.21 13.68 25.33
C PRO A 346 -23.85 14.12 25.89
N ASP A 347 -23.08 13.18 26.46
CA ASP A 347 -21.74 13.45 26.97
C ASP A 347 -20.75 13.78 25.86
N ALA A 348 -20.83 13.10 24.70
CA ALA A 348 -20.03 13.45 23.53
C ALA A 348 -20.39 14.85 23.02
N ALA A 349 -21.68 15.21 22.96
CA ALA A 349 -22.10 16.55 22.56
C ALA A 349 -21.53 17.63 23.51
N ARG A 350 -21.68 17.41 24.82
CA ARG A 350 -21.12 18.31 25.85
C ARG A 350 -19.60 18.46 25.74
N MET A 351 -18.88 17.38 25.44
CA MET A 351 -17.43 17.42 25.24
C MET A 351 -17.03 18.39 24.11
N PHE A 352 -17.72 18.35 22.97
CA PHE A 352 -17.45 19.29 21.86
C PHE A 352 -17.79 20.73 22.24
N ASP A 353 -18.93 20.94 22.90
CA ASP A 353 -19.35 22.28 23.35
C ASP A 353 -18.35 22.86 24.36
N ASP A 354 -17.87 22.07 25.31
CA ASP A 354 -16.89 22.48 26.32
C ASP A 354 -15.51 22.78 25.70
N VAL A 355 -15.07 21.98 24.73
CA VAL A 355 -13.82 22.24 23.98
C VAL A 355 -13.92 23.59 23.26
N LEU A 356 -15.02 23.85 22.56
CA LEU A 356 -15.23 25.14 21.89
C LEU A 356 -15.36 26.31 22.87
N ALA A 357 -16.08 26.12 23.98
CA ALA A 357 -16.19 27.13 25.03
C ALA A 357 -14.83 27.48 25.64
N THR A 358 -13.93 26.49 25.78
CA THR A 358 -12.58 26.71 26.28
C THR A 358 -11.75 27.56 25.30
N VAL A 359 -11.85 27.28 23.98
CA VAL A 359 -11.18 28.10 22.95
C VAL A 359 -11.79 29.50 22.87
N LEU A 360 -13.11 29.64 23.03
CA LEU A 360 -13.77 30.95 23.05
C LEU A 360 -13.34 31.80 24.26
N ALA A 361 -13.11 31.16 25.41
CA ALA A 361 -12.66 31.84 26.63
C ALA A 361 -11.19 32.29 26.54
N ASP A 362 -10.36 31.59 25.76
CA ASP A 362 -8.95 31.94 25.52
C ASP A 362 -8.58 31.78 24.03
N PRO A 363 -8.89 32.78 23.20
CA PRO A 363 -8.68 32.74 21.75
C PRO A 363 -7.23 33.11 21.35
N ALA A 364 -6.24 32.88 22.22
CA ALA A 364 -4.84 33.15 21.88
C ALA A 364 -4.38 32.38 20.63
N ALA A 365 -3.26 32.82 20.04
CA ALA A 365 -2.81 32.40 18.71
C ALA A 365 -3.81 32.66 17.57
N GLY A 366 -4.78 33.55 17.79
CA GLY A 366 -5.71 34.02 16.77
C GLY A 366 -6.82 33.03 16.45
N LEU A 367 -7.11 32.07 17.34
CA LEU A 367 -8.16 31.07 17.16
C LEU A 367 -9.55 31.73 17.11
N ASP A 368 -10.39 31.24 16.19
CA ASP A 368 -11.77 31.69 16.00
C ASP A 368 -12.73 30.52 16.29
N ALA A 369 -13.24 30.47 17.53
CA ALA A 369 -14.20 29.46 17.95
C ALA A 369 -15.57 29.60 17.26
N ASP A 370 -16.01 30.83 16.95
CA ASP A 370 -17.29 31.09 16.28
C ASP A 370 -17.24 30.63 14.80
N GLY A 371 -16.05 30.71 14.20
CA GLY A 371 -15.73 30.19 12.88
C GLY A 371 -15.62 28.67 12.80
N ALA A 372 -15.67 27.94 13.93
CA ALA A 372 -15.45 26.51 13.94
C ALA A 372 -16.52 25.74 13.14
N ARG A 373 -16.09 24.64 12.50
CA ARG A 373 -16.95 23.75 11.72
C ARG A 373 -16.75 22.32 12.17
N SER A 374 -17.82 21.56 12.25
CA SER A 374 -17.77 20.14 12.58
C SER A 374 -18.46 19.27 11.54
N GLU A 375 -18.00 18.04 11.42
CA GLU A 375 -18.53 17.05 10.50
C GLU A 375 -18.32 15.66 11.09
N ASP A 376 -19.31 14.77 10.93
CA ASP A 376 -19.11 13.37 11.29
C ASP A 376 -18.15 12.73 10.28
N ILE A 377 -17.19 11.94 10.77
CA ILE A 377 -16.16 11.29 9.95
C ILE A 377 -16.16 9.78 10.20
N TRP A 378 -15.60 9.04 9.26
CA TRP A 378 -15.46 7.59 9.36
C TRP A 378 -13.98 7.19 9.31
N THR A 379 -13.34 7.17 10.47
CA THR A 379 -11.88 7.12 10.61
C THR A 379 -11.35 5.70 10.33
N TYR A 380 -10.37 5.58 9.41
CA TYR A 380 -9.75 4.31 8.95
C TYR A 380 -10.77 3.22 8.58
N GLU A 381 -11.92 3.65 8.06
CA GLU A 381 -13.01 2.78 7.65
C GLU A 381 -13.66 1.93 8.76
N ARG A 382 -13.41 2.24 10.03
CA ARG A 382 -13.79 1.37 11.17
C ARG A 382 -14.54 2.06 12.28
N ALA A 383 -14.21 3.32 12.53
CA ALA A 383 -14.63 3.99 13.76
C ALA A 383 -15.44 5.25 13.47
N ASP A 384 -16.53 5.38 14.23
CA ASP A 384 -17.30 6.61 14.31
C ASP A 384 -16.41 7.72 14.84
N GLY A 385 -16.35 8.83 14.11
CA GLY A 385 -15.62 10.00 14.56
C GLY A 385 -16.35 11.29 14.29
N ARG A 386 -15.79 12.36 14.84
CA ARG A 386 -16.16 13.72 14.47
C ARG A 386 -14.92 14.57 14.32
N ARG A 387 -14.87 15.29 13.21
CA ARG A 387 -13.88 16.32 12.95
C ARG A 387 -14.40 17.66 13.44
N LEU A 388 -13.51 18.41 14.07
CA LEU A 388 -13.68 19.81 14.40
C LEU A 388 -12.54 20.59 13.72
N VAL A 389 -12.88 21.62 12.95
CA VAL A 389 -11.90 22.52 12.34
C VAL A 389 -12.11 23.91 12.91
N ILE A 390 -11.07 24.47 13.51
CA ILE A 390 -11.07 25.79 14.15
C ILE A 390 -10.19 26.73 13.32
N PRO A 391 -10.76 27.76 12.68
CA PRO A 391 -9.97 28.76 11.97
C PRO A 391 -9.02 29.52 12.90
N PHE A 392 -7.95 30.07 12.33
CA PHE A 392 -7.11 31.06 13.01
C PHE A 392 -6.71 32.19 12.06
N ALA A 393 -6.51 33.38 12.61
CA ALA A 393 -6.02 34.55 11.89
C ALA A 393 -4.95 35.28 12.70
N VAL A 394 -3.80 35.51 12.07
CA VAL A 394 -2.68 36.26 12.65
C VAL A 394 -2.25 37.33 11.65
N ASP A 395 -2.03 38.55 12.13
CA ASP A 395 -1.65 39.67 11.27
C ASP A 395 -0.38 39.34 10.45
N GLY A 396 -0.43 39.64 9.15
CA GLY A 396 0.72 39.47 8.26
C GLY A 396 0.94 38.06 7.70
N VAL A 397 0.02 37.12 7.93
CA VAL A 397 -0.04 35.82 7.25
C VAL A 397 -1.48 35.52 6.79
N PRO A 398 -1.69 34.73 5.71
CA PRO A 398 -3.02 34.27 5.33
C PRO A 398 -3.71 33.49 6.47
N PRO A 399 -5.05 33.57 6.61
CA PRO A 399 -5.77 32.79 7.61
C PRO A 399 -5.58 31.29 7.35
N GLY A 400 -5.68 30.49 8.40
CA GLY A 400 -5.60 29.03 8.32
C GLY A 400 -6.61 28.36 9.23
N ALA A 401 -6.44 27.06 9.44
CA ALA A 401 -7.24 26.32 10.40
C ALA A 401 -6.43 25.20 11.07
N VAL A 402 -6.86 24.83 12.27
CA VAL A 402 -6.41 23.63 13.00
C VAL A 402 -7.51 22.60 12.93
N GLN A 403 -7.16 21.36 12.58
CA GLN A 403 -8.07 20.23 12.53
C GLN A 403 -7.88 19.35 13.76
N LEU A 404 -8.98 18.94 14.38
CA LEU A 404 -9.06 17.99 15.47
C LEU A 404 -10.00 16.85 15.08
N ASP A 405 -9.53 15.61 15.16
CA ASP A 405 -10.32 14.41 14.87
C ASP A 405 -10.53 13.61 16.16
N PHE A 406 -11.77 13.32 16.48
CA PHE A 406 -12.16 12.57 17.69
C PHE A 406 -12.76 11.23 17.28
N VAL A 407 -12.14 10.14 17.70
CA VAL A 407 -12.56 8.76 17.39
C VAL A 407 -13.20 8.13 18.61
N PHE A 408 -14.37 7.52 18.42
CA PHE A 408 -15.15 6.85 19.46
C PHE A 408 -15.13 5.34 19.24
N GLY A 409 -15.25 4.55 20.31
CA GLY A 409 -15.33 3.09 20.19
C GLY A 409 -14.02 2.37 19.89
N GLU A 410 -12.91 3.09 19.69
CA GLU A 410 -11.63 2.49 19.36
C GLU A 410 -11.03 1.79 20.61
N PRO A 411 -10.71 0.49 20.53
CA PRO A 411 -10.09 -0.23 21.63
C PRO A 411 -8.63 0.23 21.86
N LEU A 412 -8.22 0.23 23.13
CA LEU A 412 -6.85 0.54 23.55
C LEU A 412 -6.22 -0.70 24.21
N PRO A 413 -5.70 -1.67 23.42
CA PRO A 413 -5.12 -2.90 23.97
C PRO A 413 -3.86 -2.64 24.80
N ILE A 414 -3.21 -1.49 24.59
CA ILE A 414 -2.20 -0.94 25.48
C ILE A 414 -2.81 0.31 26.15
N PRO A 415 -2.81 0.39 27.50
CA PRO A 415 -3.30 1.58 28.19
C PRO A 415 -2.57 2.85 27.75
N PRO A 416 -3.27 3.99 27.65
CA PRO A 416 -2.62 5.25 27.34
C PRO A 416 -1.67 5.67 28.48
N ALA A 417 -0.64 6.44 28.12
CA ALA A 417 0.39 6.89 29.04
C ALA A 417 0.55 8.41 29.00
N PRO A 418 0.99 9.05 30.11
CA PRO A 418 1.35 10.45 30.09
C PRO A 418 2.52 10.72 29.14
N LEU A 419 2.42 11.77 28.31
CA LEU A 419 3.43 12.16 27.33
C LEU A 419 3.77 13.64 27.46
N HIS A 420 5.07 13.95 27.46
CA HIS A 420 5.57 15.31 27.32
C HIS A 420 5.79 15.60 25.83
N LEU A 421 5.08 16.60 25.31
CA LEU A 421 5.31 17.08 23.94
C LEU A 421 6.39 18.17 23.97
N PRO A 422 7.31 18.23 22.98
CA PRO A 422 8.36 19.25 22.96
C PRO A 422 7.87 20.70 22.93
N ALA A 423 6.63 20.93 22.47
CA ALA A 423 6.12 22.25 22.12
C ALA A 423 5.03 22.80 23.07
N ILE A 424 4.68 22.07 24.13
CA ILE A 424 3.77 22.52 25.19
C ILE A 424 4.29 22.11 26.58
N ASP A 425 4.03 22.92 27.60
CA ASP A 425 4.50 22.67 28.97
C ASP A 425 3.62 21.69 29.77
N ARG A 426 2.52 21.22 29.18
CA ARG A 426 1.57 20.31 29.82
C ARG A 426 1.83 18.87 29.42
N VAL A 427 1.59 17.97 30.38
CA VAL A 427 1.54 16.54 30.13
C VAL A 427 0.17 16.21 29.56
N VAL A 428 0.15 15.47 28.45
CA VAL A 428 -1.08 14.99 27.82
C VAL A 428 -1.19 13.48 27.99
N LEU A 429 -2.41 12.97 28.06
CA LEU A 429 -2.65 11.54 27.97
C LEU A 429 -2.54 11.12 26.49
N ALA A 430 -1.70 10.15 26.15
CA ALA A 430 -1.45 9.75 24.78
C ALA A 430 -1.37 8.22 24.59
N ALA A 431 -1.64 7.75 23.38
CA ALA A 431 -1.29 6.40 22.97
C ALA A 431 0.24 6.24 23.00
N THR A 432 0.71 5.04 23.34
CA THR A 432 2.15 4.76 23.35
C THR A 432 2.70 4.71 21.92
N ALA A 433 4.03 4.85 21.77
CA ALA A 433 4.71 4.66 20.49
C ALA A 433 4.46 3.25 19.94
N GLU A 434 4.46 2.24 20.81
CA GLU A 434 4.17 0.84 20.49
C GLU A 434 2.75 0.67 19.90
N LEU A 435 1.72 1.23 20.54
CA LEU A 435 0.35 1.16 20.03
C LEU A 435 0.19 1.96 18.72
N SER A 436 0.88 3.09 18.61
CA SER A 436 0.88 3.91 17.40
C SER A 436 1.47 3.17 16.20
N LEU A 437 2.55 2.41 16.41
CA LEU A 437 3.12 1.53 15.38
C LEU A 437 2.16 0.39 15.03
N ALA A 438 1.60 -0.30 16.03
CA ALA A 438 0.67 -1.39 15.81
C ALA A 438 -0.55 -0.97 14.96
N TRP A 439 -1.10 0.21 15.24
CA TRP A 439 -2.17 0.78 14.44
C TRP A 439 -1.75 1.16 13.01
N LYS A 440 -0.54 1.67 12.80
CA LYS A 440 -0.07 1.97 11.45
C LYS A 440 0.11 0.71 10.61
N LEU A 441 0.59 -0.38 11.22
CA LEU A 441 0.65 -1.68 10.55
C LEU A 441 -0.76 -2.18 10.20
N LEU A 442 -1.72 -2.03 11.11
CA LEU A 442 -3.12 -2.33 10.86
C LEU A 442 -3.66 -1.54 9.65
N TRP A 443 -3.49 -0.21 9.61
CA TRP A 443 -4.02 0.63 8.52
C TRP A 443 -3.36 0.33 7.18
N LEU A 444 -2.04 0.19 7.15
CA LEU A 444 -1.30 -0.10 5.92
C LEU A 444 -1.68 -1.47 5.31
N ASP A 445 -2.02 -2.44 6.15
CA ASP A 445 -2.38 -3.78 5.68
C ASP A 445 -3.85 -3.92 5.26
N THR A 446 -4.75 -3.19 5.93
CA THR A 446 -6.20 -3.46 5.83
C THR A 446 -7.06 -2.30 5.34
N ASP A 447 -6.54 -1.08 5.24
CA ASP A 447 -7.29 0.03 4.64
C ASP A 447 -7.34 -0.10 3.12
N MET A 448 -8.46 0.30 2.53
CA MET A 448 -8.60 0.35 1.07
C MET A 448 -7.71 1.42 0.41
N TYR A 449 -7.24 2.40 1.18
CA TYR A 449 -6.41 3.53 0.71
C TYR A 449 -5.20 3.76 1.63
N PRO A 450 -4.23 2.83 1.71
CA PRO A 450 -3.05 2.98 2.56
C PRO A 450 -2.24 4.22 2.16
N GLN A 451 -1.85 5.02 3.14
CA GLN A 451 -1.25 6.35 2.92
C GLN A 451 0.26 6.35 3.15
N GLY A 452 1.03 7.04 2.29
CA GLY A 452 2.49 7.16 2.45
C GLY A 452 2.96 7.76 3.77
N LYS A 453 2.16 8.66 4.37
CA LYS A 453 2.44 9.21 5.72
C LYS A 453 2.50 8.13 6.80
N ASP A 454 1.69 7.09 6.67
CA ASP A 454 1.61 6.02 7.66
C ASP A 454 2.79 5.05 7.51
N LEU A 455 3.22 4.79 6.28
CA LEU A 455 4.45 4.03 6.00
C LEU A 455 5.69 4.76 6.55
N TYR A 456 5.79 6.07 6.31
CA TYR A 456 6.89 6.89 6.82
C TYR A 456 6.94 6.85 8.36
N ASP A 457 5.83 7.18 9.02
CA ASP A 457 5.76 7.21 10.48
C ASP A 457 6.01 5.81 11.08
N ALA A 458 5.46 4.74 10.48
CA ALA A 458 5.66 3.36 10.94
C ALA A 458 7.14 2.94 10.88
N THR A 459 7.82 3.30 9.79
CA THR A 459 9.26 3.01 9.61
C THR A 459 10.07 3.66 10.73
N LEU A 460 9.85 4.95 10.99
CA LEU A 460 10.60 5.66 12.02
C LEU A 460 10.29 5.16 13.44
N LEU A 461 9.03 4.80 13.72
CA LEU A 461 8.67 4.17 15.00
C LEU A 461 9.37 2.84 15.18
N ALA A 462 9.39 1.98 14.15
CA ALA A 462 10.02 0.67 14.23
C ALA A 462 11.54 0.77 14.43
N GLU A 463 12.19 1.77 13.82
CA GLU A 463 13.64 1.96 13.91
C GLU A 463 14.10 2.64 15.20
N ARG A 464 13.27 3.50 15.81
CA ARG A 464 13.68 4.38 16.92
C ARG A 464 12.99 4.09 18.25
N THR A 465 11.95 3.26 18.26
CA THR A 465 11.17 2.94 19.46
C THR A 465 11.04 1.42 19.65
N GLY A 466 10.19 0.98 20.58
CA GLY A 466 9.89 -0.44 20.75
C GLY A 466 8.93 -0.94 19.67
N VAL A 467 9.26 -2.06 19.02
CA VAL A 467 8.36 -2.74 18.09
C VAL A 467 7.29 -3.52 18.89
N PRO A 468 5.99 -3.39 18.56
CA PRO A 468 4.95 -4.17 19.21
C PRO A 468 5.15 -5.67 19.01
N SER A 469 4.70 -6.46 19.97
CA SER A 469 4.68 -7.92 19.79
C SER A 469 3.89 -8.31 18.54
N LEU A 470 4.37 -9.32 17.81
CA LEU A 470 3.66 -9.83 16.64
C LEU A 470 2.24 -10.32 16.98
N SER A 471 2.04 -10.88 18.18
CA SER A 471 0.71 -11.26 18.67
C SER A 471 -0.24 -10.07 18.78
N LEU A 472 0.21 -8.94 19.32
CA LEU A 472 -0.62 -7.73 19.40
C LEU A 472 -1.04 -7.25 18.02
N VAL A 473 -0.11 -7.22 17.06
CA VAL A 473 -0.42 -6.80 15.68
C VAL A 473 -1.43 -7.76 15.04
N ARG A 474 -1.24 -9.07 15.20
CA ARG A 474 -2.18 -10.08 14.68
C ARG A 474 -3.56 -9.99 15.33
N ASP A 475 -3.62 -9.73 16.63
CA ASP A 475 -4.88 -9.55 17.35
C ASP A 475 -5.65 -8.31 16.86
N LEU A 476 -4.94 -7.23 16.52
CA LEU A 476 -5.52 -6.03 15.91
C LEU A 476 -6.00 -6.26 14.46
N LEU A 477 -5.30 -7.11 13.69
CA LEU A 477 -5.66 -7.45 12.31
C LEU A 477 -6.85 -8.42 12.23
N ARG A 478 -6.99 -9.30 13.23
CA ARG A 478 -7.96 -10.41 13.23
C ARG A 478 -9.43 -9.98 12.98
N PRO A 479 -9.95 -8.86 13.51
CA PRO A 479 -11.30 -8.41 13.19
C PRO A 479 -11.56 -8.17 11.69
N GLN A 480 -10.52 -7.85 10.91
CA GLN A 480 -10.62 -7.56 9.48
C GLN A 480 -10.20 -8.74 8.60
N LEU A 481 -9.23 -9.52 9.06
CA LEU A 481 -8.60 -10.59 8.27
C LEU A 481 -8.98 -12.00 8.73
N GLU A 482 -9.71 -12.13 9.83
CA GLU A 482 -10.04 -13.42 10.45
C GLU A 482 -8.77 -14.27 10.64
N ASP A 483 -8.77 -15.53 10.22
CA ASP A 483 -7.64 -16.45 10.31
C ASP A 483 -6.45 -16.02 9.45
N ALA A 484 -6.65 -15.18 8.42
CA ALA A 484 -5.56 -14.70 7.59
C ALA A 484 -4.59 -13.77 8.35
N ALA A 485 -5.02 -13.19 9.48
CA ALA A 485 -4.14 -12.42 10.36
C ALA A 485 -2.95 -13.24 10.86
N ASP A 486 -3.11 -14.56 11.06
CA ASP A 486 -2.04 -15.44 11.56
C ASP A 486 -0.89 -15.62 10.56
N ALA A 487 -1.13 -15.32 9.29
CA ALA A 487 -0.12 -15.33 8.24
C ALA A 487 0.70 -14.03 8.17
N PHE A 488 0.32 -12.98 8.91
CA PHE A 488 1.04 -11.71 8.90
C PHE A 488 2.44 -11.85 9.50
N THR A 489 3.46 -11.37 8.77
CA THR A 489 4.87 -11.35 9.19
C THR A 489 5.54 -10.06 8.71
N ALA A 490 6.81 -9.87 9.05
CA ALA A 490 7.59 -8.73 8.55
C ALA A 490 7.70 -8.72 7.00
N GLU A 491 7.71 -9.90 6.38
CA GLU A 491 7.69 -10.06 4.93
C GLU A 491 6.42 -9.47 4.29
N SER A 492 5.27 -9.50 4.99
CA SER A 492 4.00 -8.99 4.46
C SER A 492 4.10 -7.53 4.01
N VAL A 493 4.93 -6.74 4.69
CA VAL A 493 5.17 -5.31 4.43
C VAL A 493 5.79 -5.04 3.05
N LEU A 494 6.62 -5.97 2.54
CA LEU A 494 7.35 -5.78 1.28
C LEU A 494 6.45 -5.65 0.04
N ALA A 495 5.16 -5.93 0.18
CA ALA A 495 4.23 -6.05 -0.92
C ALA A 495 2.97 -5.19 -0.76
N TRP A 496 3.02 -4.22 0.16
CA TRP A 496 2.01 -3.17 0.23
C TRP A 496 2.14 -2.21 -0.96
N ASP A 497 1.01 -1.92 -1.61
CA ASP A 497 0.87 -0.86 -2.63
C ASP A 497 0.38 0.40 -1.91
N VAL A 498 1.32 1.27 -1.50
CA VAL A 498 1.03 2.46 -0.70
C VAL A 498 1.03 3.69 -1.60
N ASP A 499 0.05 4.60 -1.43
CA ASP A 499 0.08 5.88 -2.15
C ASP A 499 1.20 6.78 -1.60
N TRP A 500 2.38 6.66 -2.20
CA TRP A 500 3.55 7.47 -1.90
C TRP A 500 3.54 8.81 -2.62
N SER A 501 2.94 8.87 -3.81
CA SER A 501 2.89 10.07 -4.65
C SER A 501 2.30 11.26 -3.91
N GLY A 502 1.12 11.09 -3.29
CA GLY A 502 0.47 12.16 -2.54
C GLY A 502 1.30 12.62 -1.34
N PHE A 503 1.98 11.69 -0.67
CA PHE A 503 2.84 12.02 0.47
C PHE A 503 4.10 12.79 0.05
N ARG A 504 4.77 12.34 -1.02
CA ARG A 504 5.95 12.99 -1.61
C ARG A 504 5.62 14.40 -2.10
N ASP A 505 4.46 14.60 -2.71
CA ASP A 505 4.06 15.92 -3.17
C ASP A 505 3.89 16.91 -2.00
N ALA A 506 3.45 16.43 -0.84
CA ALA A 506 3.41 17.23 0.39
C ALA A 506 4.82 17.38 1.04
N HIS A 507 5.73 16.43 0.81
CA HIS A 507 7.06 16.37 1.43
C HIS A 507 8.18 16.12 0.39
N PRO A 508 8.46 17.07 -0.52
CA PRO A 508 9.35 16.85 -1.66
C PRO A 508 10.84 16.69 -1.29
N HIS A 509 11.18 16.88 -0.02
CA HIS A 509 12.54 16.71 0.51
C HIS A 509 12.84 15.26 0.91
N LEU A 510 11.83 14.39 0.99
CA LEU A 510 12.00 12.98 1.33
C LEU A 510 12.44 12.14 0.11
N PRO A 511 13.15 11.01 0.31
CA PRO A 511 13.59 10.10 -0.75
C PRO A 511 12.47 9.62 -1.68
N ALA A 512 12.88 9.20 -2.88
CA ALA A 512 12.03 9.21 -4.07
C ALA A 512 10.95 8.11 -4.17
N ASP A 513 11.11 6.94 -3.55
CA ASP A 513 10.21 5.80 -3.72
C ASP A 513 9.78 5.13 -2.39
N ASP A 514 8.64 4.46 -2.46
CA ASP A 514 8.03 3.64 -1.42
C ASP A 514 8.79 2.33 -1.16
N ASP A 515 9.35 1.71 -2.20
CA ASP A 515 10.17 0.50 -2.11
C ASP A 515 11.29 0.66 -1.05
N HIS A 516 11.92 1.84 -0.96
CA HIS A 516 12.90 2.14 0.09
C HIS A 516 12.32 2.04 1.51
N TRP A 517 11.13 2.59 1.73
CA TRP A 517 10.51 2.67 3.06
C TRP A 517 9.87 1.35 3.50
N THR A 518 9.22 0.62 2.58
CA THR A 518 8.68 -0.73 2.87
C THR A 518 9.80 -1.68 3.27
N ARG A 519 10.94 -1.66 2.58
CA ARG A 519 12.13 -2.47 2.93
C ARG A 519 12.66 -2.14 4.32
N ARG A 520 12.81 -0.86 4.65
CA ARG A 520 13.30 -0.43 5.98
C ARG A 520 12.38 -0.88 7.10
N LEU A 521 11.07 -0.68 6.93
CA LEU A 521 10.08 -1.15 7.90
C LEU A 521 10.13 -2.67 8.05
N ALA A 522 10.12 -3.41 6.94
CA ALA A 522 10.19 -4.87 6.98
C ALA A 522 11.45 -5.37 7.72
N LEU A 523 12.61 -4.78 7.46
CA LEU A 523 13.86 -5.12 8.15
C LEU A 523 13.81 -4.85 9.66
N ALA A 524 13.27 -3.70 10.07
CA ALA A 524 13.14 -3.34 11.47
C ALA A 524 12.19 -4.30 12.23
N LEU A 525 11.08 -4.70 11.58
CA LEU A 525 10.13 -5.67 12.15
C LEU A 525 10.73 -7.07 12.23
N ASP A 526 11.42 -7.53 11.18
CA ASP A 526 12.02 -8.87 11.13
C ASP A 526 13.10 -9.02 12.21
N ALA A 527 13.92 -8.00 12.41
CA ALA A 527 14.92 -7.97 13.48
C ALA A 527 14.31 -8.03 14.89
N ALA A 528 13.08 -7.58 15.08
CA ALA A 528 12.40 -7.55 16.37
C ALA A 528 11.54 -8.80 16.65
N TRP A 529 11.09 -9.51 15.62
CA TRP A 529 10.19 -10.67 15.75
C TRP A 529 10.88 -12.04 15.61
N ARG A 530 12.14 -12.06 15.17
CA ARG A 530 13.02 -13.24 15.19
C ARG A 530 13.69 -13.39 16.54
#